data_AF-A0A3P8M0L4-F1
#
_entry.id   AF-A0A3P8M0L4-F1
#
_cell.length_a   1.000
_cell.length_b   1.000
_cell.length_c   1.000
_cell.angle_alpha   90.00
_cell.angle_beta   90.00
_cell.angle_gamma   90.00
#
_symmetry.space_group_name_H-M   'P 1'
#
loop_
_entity.id
_entity.type
_entity.pdbx_description
1 polymer ?
#
loop_
_entity_poly.entity_id
_entity_poly.type
_entity_poly.pdbx_seq_one_letter_code
_entity_poly.pdbx_strand_id
1 'polypeptide(L)'
;MSVLDLNALNELPKVERVLQLAEPTLSWRSSAPKNALAWALENLPGDYALSSSFGIQAAVSLHLVNQIRPDIPVILTIPLPVPGNLSVYR
;
A
#
# COMPACT_ATOMS: atom_id res chain seq x y z
N MET A 1 2.66 -13.58 -17.48
CA MET A 1 2.05 -12.27 -17.80
C MET A 1 3.12 -11.21 -17.62
N SER A 2 3.10 -10.14 -18.42
CA SER A 2 4.09 -9.05 -18.33
C SER A 2 3.94 -8.33 -16.99
N VAL A 3 5.02 -8.28 -16.21
CA VAL A 3 5.12 -7.47 -14.99
C VAL A 3 4.79 -6.02 -15.33
N LEU A 4 3.99 -5.35 -14.49
CA LEU A 4 3.63 -3.94 -14.67
C LEU A 4 4.89 -3.06 -14.61
N ASP A 5 5.18 -2.31 -15.68
CA ASP A 5 6.31 -1.39 -15.72
C ASP A 5 5.97 -0.07 -14.99
N LEU A 6 6.44 0.03 -13.75
CA LEU A 6 6.21 1.22 -12.93
C LEU A 6 6.94 2.46 -13.45
N ASN A 7 8.06 2.30 -14.17
CA ASN A 7 8.80 3.43 -14.71
C ASN A 7 8.02 4.07 -15.86
N ALA A 8 7.54 3.24 -16.80
CA ALA A 8 6.67 3.71 -17.88
C ALA A 8 5.40 4.41 -17.36
N LEU A 9 4.77 3.86 -16.32
CA LEU A 9 3.58 4.46 -15.70
C LEU A 9 3.86 5.83 -15.03
N ASN A 10 5.06 6.03 -14.48
CA ASN A 10 5.42 7.27 -13.81
C ASN A 10 5.64 8.44 -14.78
N GLU A 11 6.07 8.17 -16.01
CA GLU A 11 6.22 9.18 -17.07
C GLU A 11 4.86 9.69 -17.60
N LEU A 12 3.78 8.95 -17.37
CA LEU A 12 2.45 9.33 -17.84
C LEU A 12 1.80 10.42 -16.94
N PRO A 13 1.01 11.34 -17.55
CA PRO A 13 0.11 12.21 -16.82
C PRO A 13 -0.85 11.41 -15.91
N LYS A 14 -1.26 12.01 -14.78
CA LYS A 14 -2.06 11.32 -13.76
C LYS A 14 -3.33 10.65 -14.31
N VAL A 15 -4.03 11.32 -15.23
CA VAL A 15 -5.26 10.80 -15.85
C VAL A 15 -4.96 9.54 -16.67
N GLU A 16 -3.94 9.60 -17.51
CA GLU A 16 -3.54 8.50 -18.38
C GLU A 16 -3.02 7.30 -17.59
N ARG A 17 -2.26 7.56 -16.51
CA ARG A 17 -1.83 6.54 -15.55
C ARG A 17 -3.01 5.79 -14.93
N VAL A 18 -4.07 6.51 -14.53
CA VAL A 18 -5.28 5.89 -13.96
C VAL A 18 -6.01 5.04 -15.00
N LEU A 19 -6.09 5.52 -16.25
CA LEU A 19 -6.71 4.77 -17.35
C LEU A 19 -5.94 3.47 -17.65
N GLN A 20 -4.60 3.51 -17.69
CA GLN A 20 -3.80 2.30 -17.91
C GLN A 20 -3.89 1.30 -16.76
N LEU A 21 -4.09 1.76 -15.52
CA LEU A 21 -4.26 0.89 -14.35
C LEU A 21 -5.70 0.34 -14.21
N ALA A 22 -6.67 0.88 -14.95
CA ALA A 22 -8.07 0.49 -14.83
C ALA A 22 -8.29 -1.00 -15.17
N GLU A 23 -7.88 -1.40 -16.38
CA GLU A 23 -7.97 -2.77 -16.87
C GLU A 23 -7.28 -3.81 -15.96
N PRO A 24 -5.99 -3.69 -15.59
CA PRO A 24 -5.34 -4.68 -14.74
C PRO A 24 -5.97 -4.77 -13.34
N THR A 25 -6.58 -3.69 -12.85
CA THR A 25 -7.23 -3.65 -11.54
C THR A 25 -8.59 -4.37 -11.51
N LEU A 26 -9.27 -4.55 -12.65
CA LEU A 26 -10.61 -5.17 -12.69
C LEU A 26 -10.65 -6.56 -12.06
N SER A 27 -9.58 -7.34 -12.23
CA SER A 27 -9.49 -8.74 -11.80
C SER A 27 -9.62 -8.93 -10.28
N TRP A 28 -9.05 -8.04 -9.47
CA TRP A 28 -9.01 -8.19 -8.01
C TRP A 28 -9.92 -7.22 -7.26
N ARG A 29 -10.43 -6.17 -7.91
CA ARG A 29 -11.20 -5.10 -7.26
C ARG A 29 -12.49 -5.58 -6.58
N SER A 30 -13.11 -6.63 -7.10
CA SER A 30 -14.33 -7.24 -6.53
C SER A 30 -14.06 -8.52 -5.74
N SER A 31 -12.78 -8.84 -5.51
CA SER A 31 -12.36 -10.07 -4.83
C SER A 31 -12.17 -9.89 -3.32
N ALA A 32 -12.06 -10.99 -2.58
CA ALA A 32 -11.71 -10.92 -1.17
C ALA A 32 -10.33 -10.26 -0.96
N PRO A 33 -10.09 -9.51 0.14
CA PRO A 33 -8.82 -8.80 0.36
C PRO A 33 -7.55 -9.67 0.24
N LYS A 34 -7.66 -10.95 0.60
CA LYS A 34 -6.56 -11.92 0.44
C LYS A 34 -6.16 -12.13 -1.02
N ASN A 35 -7.13 -12.17 -1.93
CA ASN A 35 -6.89 -12.38 -3.35
C ASN A 35 -6.27 -11.14 -4.00
N ALA A 36 -6.72 -9.94 -3.60
CA ALA A 36 -6.10 -8.71 -4.03
C ALA A 36 -4.64 -8.60 -3.57
N LEU A 37 -4.33 -9.04 -2.35
CA LEU A 37 -2.95 -9.07 -1.85
C LEU A 37 -2.10 -10.11 -2.60
N ALA A 38 -2.61 -11.32 -2.81
CA ALA A 38 -1.92 -12.35 -3.59
C ALA A 38 -1.60 -11.86 -5.01
N TRP A 39 -2.58 -11.25 -5.68
CA TRP A 39 -2.37 -10.65 -7.00
C TRP A 39 -1.27 -9.59 -6.97
N ALA A 40 -1.26 -8.70 -5.97
CA ALA A 40 -0.24 -7.67 -5.85
C ALA A 40 1.17 -8.26 -5.67
N LEU A 41 1.29 -9.31 -4.86
CA LEU A 41 2.56 -10.02 -4.64
C LEU A 41 3.06 -10.79 -5.87
N GLU A 42 2.17 -11.14 -6.79
CA GLU A 42 2.52 -11.86 -8.02
C GLU A 42 2.79 -10.92 -9.22
N ASN A 43 2.16 -9.74 -9.25
CA ASN A 43 2.12 -8.89 -10.45
C ASN A 43 2.84 -7.54 -10.31
N LEU A 44 3.06 -7.05 -9.09
CA LEU A 44 3.78 -5.78 -8.88
C LEU A 44 5.27 -6.05 -8.65
N PRO A 45 6.19 -5.29 -9.27
CA PRO A 45 7.61 -5.43 -9.00
C PRO A 45 8.04 -4.74 -7.71
N GLY A 46 9.22 -5.11 -7.21
CA GLY A 46 9.90 -4.45 -6.09
C GLY A 46 9.64 -5.09 -4.72
N ASP A 47 10.08 -4.40 -3.67
CA ASP A 47 9.86 -4.82 -2.29
C ASP A 47 8.50 -4.34 -1.77
N TYR A 48 7.90 -5.17 -0.92
CA TYR A 48 6.60 -4.88 -0.32
C TYR A 48 6.78 -4.45 1.13
N ALA A 49 6.09 -3.37 1.49
CA ALA A 49 5.98 -2.90 2.86
C ALA A 49 4.52 -2.56 3.16
N LEU A 50 4.12 -2.70 4.43
CA LEU A 50 2.82 -2.29 4.93
C LEU A 50 2.96 -1.02 5.77
N SER A 51 2.35 0.07 5.34
CA SER A 51 2.25 1.28 6.18
C SER A 51 1.00 1.22 7.04
N SER A 52 1.14 1.51 8.33
CA SER A 52 0.04 1.54 9.30
C SER A 52 0.23 2.63 10.33
N SER A 53 -0.83 3.38 10.61
CA SER A 53 -0.88 4.36 11.71
C SER A 53 -1.21 3.72 13.07
N PHE A 54 -1.42 2.40 13.13
CA PHE A 54 -1.81 1.66 14.34
C PHE A 54 -3.12 2.17 14.99
N GLY A 55 -4.07 2.64 14.18
CA GLY A 55 -5.42 2.98 14.63
C GLY A 55 -6.25 1.78 15.07
N ILE A 56 -7.52 2.03 15.44
CA ILE A 56 -8.43 1.04 16.06
C ILE A 56 -8.56 -0.26 15.26
N GLN A 57 -8.58 -0.19 13.93
CA GLN A 57 -8.74 -1.35 13.05
C GLN A 57 -7.43 -1.89 12.46
N ALA A 58 -6.28 -1.35 12.87
CA ALA A 58 -4.98 -1.73 12.31
C ALA A 58 -4.66 -3.21 12.49
N ALA A 59 -5.12 -3.82 13.60
CA ALA A 59 -4.93 -5.23 13.88
C ALA A 59 -5.45 -6.15 12.76
N VAL A 60 -6.54 -5.77 12.07
CA VAL A 60 -7.11 -6.56 10.97
C VAL A 60 -6.15 -6.61 9.78
N SER A 61 -5.68 -5.44 9.32
CA SER A 61 -4.76 -5.35 8.19
C SER A 61 -3.40 -5.96 8.51
N LEU A 62 -2.85 -5.68 9.69
CA LEU A 62 -1.58 -6.24 10.14
C LEU A 62 -1.63 -7.77 10.18
N HIS A 63 -2.69 -8.34 10.77
CA HIS A 63 -2.84 -9.78 10.87
C HIS A 63 -3.02 -10.44 9.49
N LEU A 64 -3.88 -9.89 8.64
CA LEU A 64 -4.14 -10.46 7.31
C LEU A 64 -2.90 -10.43 6.42
N VAL A 65 -2.19 -9.31 6.38
CA VAL A 65 -1.02 -9.15 5.51
C VAL A 65 0.14 -10.00 6.01
N ASN A 66 0.38 -10.03 7.33
CA ASN A 66 1.45 -10.85 7.92
C ASN A 66 1.20 -12.38 7.76
N GLN A 67 -0.06 -12.82 7.70
CA GLN A 67 -0.38 -14.22 7.37
C GLN A 67 0.01 -14.60 5.94
N ILE A 68 -0.04 -13.65 5.00
CA ILE A 68 0.20 -13.90 3.57
C ILE A 68 1.68 -13.70 3.23
N ARG A 69 2.29 -12.65 3.77
CA ARG A 69 3.73 -12.38 3.68
C ARG A 69 4.28 -12.21 5.09
N PRO A 70 4.76 -13.31 5.71
CA PRO A 70 5.44 -13.24 7.00
C PRO A 70 6.62 -12.27 6.94
N ASP A 71 6.86 -11.58 8.05
CA ASP A 71 7.98 -10.65 8.23
C ASP A 71 7.97 -9.47 7.23
N ILE A 72 6.80 -9.12 6.67
CA ILE A 72 6.66 -7.91 5.85
C ILE A 72 7.06 -6.67 6.66
N PRO A 73 7.93 -5.79 6.13
CA PRO A 73 8.27 -4.55 6.80
C PRO A 73 7.03 -3.69 7.10
N VAL A 74 6.83 -3.36 8.38
CA VAL A 74 5.73 -2.48 8.81
C VAL A 74 6.28 -1.09 9.09
N ILE A 75 5.77 -0.09 8.35
CA ILE A 75 6.15 1.32 8.50
C ILE A 75 5.12 2.00 9.40
N LEU A 76 5.59 2.56 10.52
CA LEU A 76 4.82 3.40 11.43
C LEU A 76 5.15 4.87 11.20
N THR A 77 4.18 5.66 10.77
CA THR A 77 4.31 7.12 10.65
C THR A 77 3.71 7.80 11.88
N ILE A 78 4.55 8.18 12.84
CA ILE A 78 4.14 9.05 13.96
C ILE A 78 4.44 10.51 13.61
N PRO A 79 3.50 11.45 13.86
CA PRO A 79 3.84 12.88 13.77
C PRO A 79 4.87 13.18 14.86
N LEU A 80 6.10 13.49 14.46
CA LEU A 80 7.07 14.07 15.39
C LEU A 80 6.63 15.50 15.72
N PRO A 81 6.69 15.92 16.99
CA PRO A 81 6.45 17.30 17.32
C PRO A 81 7.48 18.17 16.59
N VAL A 82 7.00 19.17 15.85
CA VAL A 82 7.87 20.22 15.31
C VAL A 82 8.53 20.94 16.48
N PRO A 83 9.88 20.99 16.57
CA PRO A 83 10.55 21.75 17.62
C PRO A 83 10.20 23.23 17.44
N GLY A 84 9.31 23.75 18.28
CA GLY A 84 8.88 25.16 18.22
C GLY A 84 7.53 25.49 18.81
N ASN A 85 6.64 24.51 19.07
CA ASN A 85 5.32 24.80 19.66
C ASN A 85 5.07 23.98 20.93
N LEU A 86 5.81 24.31 21.99
CA LEU A 86 5.60 23.76 23.34
C LEU A 86 4.46 24.45 24.10
N SER A 87 3.68 25.32 23.46
CA SER A 87 2.60 26.07 24.14
C SER A 87 1.27 25.31 24.24
N VAL A 88 1.14 24.11 23.66
CA VAL A 88 -0.16 23.40 23.54
C VAL A 88 -0.29 22.21 24.51
N TYR A 89 0.68 21.99 25.40
CA TYR A 89 0.52 21.08 26.54
C TYR A 89 0.44 21.91 27.83
N ARG A 90 -0.70 22.56 28.06
CA ARG A 90 -1.17 23.02 29.36
C ARG A 90 -2.62 22.62 29.54
#